data_AF-A0A7C0WRU2-F1
#
_entry.id   AF-A0A7C0WRU2-F1
#
_cell.length_a   1.000
_cell.length_b   1.000
_cell.length_c   1.000
_cell.angle_alpha   90.00
_cell.angle_beta   90.00
_cell.angle_gamma   90.00
#
_symmetry.space_group_name_H-M   'P 1'
#
loop_
_entity.id
_entity.type
_entity.pdbx_description
1 polymer ?
#
loop_
_entity_poly.entity_id
_entity_poly.type
_entity_poly.pdbx_seq_one_letter_code
_entity_poly.pdbx_strand_id
1 'polypeptide(L)' 'MKVTIDADTCTACGLCCDTCPEIFEMEDVAVVKVDVVPEDQEDCVRE' A
#
# COMPACT_ATOMS: atom_id res chain seq x y z
N MET A 1 -8.20 3.60 -8.21
CA MET A 1 -7.20 2.88 -9.05
C MET A 1 -6.82 1.52 -8.47
N LYS A 2 -6.13 0.63 -9.21
CA LYS A 2 -5.59 -0.64 -8.67
C LYS A 2 -4.09 -0.49 -8.42
N VAL A 3 -3.65 -0.91 -7.24
CA VAL A 3 -2.25 -0.79 -6.78
C VAL A 3 -1.79 -2.17 -6.32
N THR A 4 -0.52 -2.48 -6.55
CA THR A 4 0.09 -3.75 -6.19
C THR A 4 1.50 -3.48 -5.68
N ILE A 5 1.90 -4.18 -4.63
CA ILE A 5 3.25 -4.12 -4.09
C ILE A 5 4.06 -5.27 -4.67
N ASP A 6 5.25 -4.93 -5.16
CA ASP A 6 6.21 -5.92 -5.63
C ASP A 6 7.00 -6.47 -4.44
N ALA A 7 6.75 -7.73 -4.08
CA ALA A 7 7.35 -8.37 -2.91
C ALA A 7 8.87 -8.53 -3.03
N ASP A 8 9.40 -8.69 -4.24
CA ASP A 8 10.85 -8.79 -4.50
C ASP A 8 11.58 -7.46 -4.27
N THR A 9 10.93 -6.33 -4.59
CA THR A 9 11.49 -4.99 -4.39
C THR A 9 11.16 -4.40 -3.02
N CYS A 10 10.08 -4.88 -2.38
CA CYS A 10 9.66 -4.40 -1.07
C CYS A 10 10.72 -4.71 -0.02
N THR A 11 11.24 -3.66 0.62
CA THR A 11 12.22 -3.79 1.70
C THR A 11 11.59 -3.94 3.08
N ALA A 12 10.26 -4.10 3.15
CA ALA A 12 9.49 -4.12 4.39
C ALA A 12 9.85 -2.93 5.32
N CYS A 13 9.92 -1.73 4.76
CA CYS A 13 10.20 -0.50 5.52
C CYS A 13 8.99 0.07 6.27
N GLY A 14 7.77 -0.28 5.86
CA GLY A 14 6.53 0.15 6.53
C GLY A 14 6.01 1.53 6.15
N LEU A 15 6.74 2.31 5.34
CA LEU A 15 6.34 3.67 4.96
C LEU A 15 4.94 3.74 4.33
N CYS A 16 4.60 2.79 3.46
CA CYS A 16 3.27 2.72 2.85
C CYS A 16 2.16 2.52 3.89
N CYS A 17 2.40 1.75 4.96
CA CYS A 17 1.44 1.53 6.03
C CYS A 17 1.35 2.73 6.97
N ASP A 18 2.43 3.53 7.11
CA ASP A 18 2.40 4.80 7.85
C ASP A 18 1.63 5.88 7.07
N THR A 19 1.87 5.98 5.76
CA THR A 19 1.17 6.96 4.91
C THR A 19 -0.29 6.56 4.69
N CYS A 20 -0.57 5.30 4.32
CA CYS A 20 -1.90 4.81 3.98
C CYS A 20 -2.23 3.47 4.68
N PRO A 21 -2.45 3.47 6.01
CA PRO A 21 -2.75 2.25 6.79
C PRO A 21 -4.07 1.58 6.42
N GLU A 22 -4.98 2.34 5.80
CA GLU A 22 -6.29 1.86 5.34
C GLU A 22 -6.18 1.04 4.04
N ILE A 23 -5.12 1.28 3.24
CA ILE A 23 -4.89 0.60 1.95
C ILE A 23 -3.86 -0.52 2.10
N PHE A 24 -2.81 -0.30 2.89
CA PHE A 24 -1.69 -1.23 3.01
C PHE A 24 -1.67 -1.93 4.37
N GLU A 25 -1.24 -3.19 4.37
CA GLU A 25 -0.93 -3.97 5.57
C GLU A 25 0.52 -4.38 5.55
N MET A 26 1.11 -4.47 6.74
CA MET A 26 2.43 -5.01 6.92
C MET A 26 2.31 -6.45 7.40
N GLU A 27 2.72 -7.40 6.56
CA GLU A 27 2.96 -8.80 6.96
C GLU A 27 4.47 -9.07 6.92
N ASP A 28 4.94 -10.07 6.17
CA ASP A 28 6.37 -10.26 5.85
C ASP A 28 6.88 -9.19 4.87
N VAL A 29 6.00 -8.78 3.95
CA VAL A 29 6.16 -7.63 3.04
C VAL A 29 4.87 -6.81 3.07
N ALA A 30 4.92 -5.59 2.56
CA ALA A 30 3.72 -4.78 2.47
C ALA A 30 2.73 -5.39 1.45
N VAL A 31 1.46 -5.51 1.83
CA VAL A 31 0.38 -6.06 1.01
C VAL A 31 -0.77 -5.05 0.91
N VAL A 32 -1.56 -5.14 -0.16
CA VAL A 32 -2.71 -4.25 -0.37
C VAL A 32 -3.96 -4.91 0.17
N LYS A 33 -4.61 -4.26 1.14
CA LYS A 33 -5.84 -4.72 1.81
C LYS A 33 -7.09 -4.58 0.95
N VAL A 34 -7.07 -3.62 0.01
CA VAL A 34 -8.22 -3.28 -0.84
C VAL A 34 -7.93 -3.61 -2.30
N ASP A 35 -8.93 -4.15 -3.01
CA ASP A 35 -8.78 -4.49 -4.44
C ASP A 35 -8.80 -3.24 -5.34
N VAL A 36 -9.52 -2.21 -4.90
CA VAL A 36 -9.67 -0.92 -5.57
C VAL A 36 -9.47 0.20 -4.56
N VAL A 37 -8.52 1.08 -4.85
CA VAL A 37 -8.28 2.29 -4.05
C VAL A 37 -9.40 3.30 -4.34
N PRO A 38 -10.12 3.76 -3.31
CA PRO A 38 -11.15 4.80 -3.45
C PRO A 38 -10.52 6.14 -3.82
N GLU A 39 -11.28 7.00 -4.49
CA GLU A 39 -10.82 8.32 -4.99
C GLU A 39 -10.20 9.17 -3.88
N ASP A 40 -10.78 9.15 -2.68
CA ASP A 40 -10.27 9.90 -1.51
C ASP A 40 -8.90 9.44 -1.00
N GLN A 41 -8.43 8.26 -1.41
CA GLN A 41 -7.13 7.70 -1.03
C GLN A 41 -6.16 7.55 -2.21
N GLU A 42 -6.54 8.00 -3.41
CA GLU A 42 -5.69 7.92 -4.60
C GLU A 42 -4.44 8.78 -4.48
N ASP A 43 -4.50 9.92 -3.79
CA ASP A 43 -3.32 10.77 -3.55
C ASP A 43 -2.33 10.10 -2.61
N CYS A 44 -2.85 9.39 -1.60
CA CYS A 44 -2.03 8.71 -0.59
C CYS A 44 -1.15 7.61 -1.22
N VAL A 45 -1.70 6.84 -2.15
CA VAL A 45 -1.00 5.72 -2.82
C VAL A 45 -0.09 6.15 -3.98
N ARG A 46 -0.01 7.45 -4.27
CA ARG A 46 0.80 8.03 -5.36
C ARG A 46 2.12 8.64 -4.90
N GLU A 47 2.31 8.82 -3.58
CA GLU A 47 3.60 9.19 -2.97
C GLU A 47 4.59 8.03 -2.96
#